data_AF-A0A5P1EL90-F1
#
_entry.id   AF-A0A5P1EL90-F1
#
_cell.length_a   1.000
_cell.length_b   1.000
_cell.length_c   1.000
_cell.angle_alpha   90.00
_cell.angle_beta   90.00
_cell.angle_gamma   90.00
#
_symmetry.space_group_name_H-M   'P 1'
#
loop_
_entity.id
_entity.type
_entity.pdbx_description
1 polymer ?
#
loop_
_entity_poly.entity_id
_entity_poly.type
_entity_poly.pdbx_seq_one_letter_code
_entity_poly.pdbx_strand_id
1 'polypeptide(L)'
;MENSAVAFVALLLCVGVGRVVSDASDHRYKTGDPVPFYANKVGPFHNPSETYRYFDLPFCAPEHVRDKSEALGEVLNGDRLVDAPYKLDFRVDLDSKSICRKELTKEDVAQFRSALQKDYYFQMYYDDLPIWGFIGKVDKEGKVDPSDYKYYLYRHIHFDVSYNNDRVIEINIHTDISAMLDVTEDRDVEVEFLYSVKWKETPTPFEKRMEKYSQSSSMPHHLEIHWFSIINSCVTVLLLTGFLATILMRVLKNDFVKSFLCGGSTGLFIYAYCLYYYYARSDMSGFMQTSFFFGYMACICYGFFLMLGMVGFRASLLFVRHIYRSIKCE
;
A
#
# COMPACT_ATOMS: atom_id res chain seq x y z
N MET A 1 62.43 -2.86 12.78
CA MET A 1 61.11 -2.21 12.61
C MET A 1 60.13 -3.04 11.78
N GLU A 2 60.54 -4.12 11.10
CA GLU A 2 59.62 -5.00 10.34
C GLU A 2 58.73 -5.92 11.19
N ASN A 3 59.19 -6.37 12.37
CA ASN A 3 58.42 -7.34 13.18
C ASN A 3 57.18 -6.75 13.89
N SER A 4 57.10 -5.43 14.06
CA SER A 4 55.92 -4.79 14.66
C SER A 4 54.76 -4.62 13.68
N ALA A 5 55.04 -4.53 12.38
CA ALA A 5 54.01 -4.39 11.35
C ALA A 5 53.23 -5.70 11.13
N VAL A 6 53.93 -6.84 11.16
CA VAL A 6 53.30 -8.17 10.98
C VAL A 6 52.40 -8.54 12.18
N ALA A 7 52.80 -8.17 13.39
CA ALA A 7 51.99 -8.38 14.59
C ALA A 7 50.69 -7.54 14.57
N PHE A 8 50.74 -6.33 14.01
CA PHE A 8 49.57 -5.44 13.91
C PHE A 8 48.56 -5.93 12.86
N VAL A 9 49.04 -6.48 11.74
CA VAL A 9 48.18 -7.06 10.69
C VAL A 9 47.54 -8.39 11.14
N ALA A 10 48.26 -9.22 11.91
CA ALA A 10 47.69 -10.43 12.50
C ALA A 10 46.63 -10.11 13.58
N LEU A 11 46.82 -9.06 14.37
CA LEU A 11 45.83 -8.62 15.36
C LEU A 11 44.55 -8.09 14.69
N LEU A 12 44.65 -7.42 13.54
CA LEU A 12 43.51 -6.95 12.75
C LEU A 12 42.71 -8.09 12.08
N LEU A 13 43.37 -9.20 11.72
CA LEU A 13 42.69 -10.38 11.17
C LEU A 13 41.94 -11.21 12.25
N CYS A 14 42.37 -11.16 13.51
CA CYS A 14 41.68 -11.86 14.61
C CYS A 14 40.49 -11.08 15.20
N VAL A 15 40.39 -9.77 14.97
CA VAL A 15 39.24 -8.94 15.42
C VAL A 15 38.07 -8.99 14.43
N GLY A 16 38.27 -9.59 13.25
CA GLY A 16 37.24 -9.83 12.24
C GLY A 16 36.26 -10.97 12.54
N VAL A 17 36.37 -11.66 13.69
CA VAL A 17 35.28 -12.50 14.22
C VAL A 17 34.43 -11.63 15.15
N GLY A 18 33.94 -10.52 14.59
CA GLY A 18 32.91 -9.72 15.23
C GLY A 18 31.71 -10.62 15.44
N ARG A 19 31.40 -10.87 16.72
CA ARG A 19 30.19 -11.54 17.17
C ARG A 19 29.03 -11.04 16.32
N VAL A 20 28.34 -11.95 15.64
CA VAL A 20 27.02 -11.65 15.07
C VAL A 20 26.18 -11.13 16.24
N VAL A 21 26.01 -9.82 16.30
CA VAL A 21 25.05 -9.16 17.17
C VAL A 21 23.73 -9.47 16.51
N SER A 22 22.93 -10.33 17.14
CA SER A 22 21.53 -10.51 16.73
C SER A 22 20.89 -9.14 16.83
N ASP A 23 20.33 -8.64 15.73
CA ASP A 23 19.66 -7.35 15.71
C ASP A 23 18.23 -7.55 15.20
N ALA A 24 17.26 -6.88 15.83
CA ALA A 24 15.90 -6.81 15.32
C ALA A 24 15.85 -6.23 13.89
N SER A 25 16.90 -5.51 13.47
CA SER A 25 17.02 -4.95 12.12
C SER A 25 17.44 -5.95 11.04
N ASP A 26 18.16 -7.03 11.38
CA ASP A 26 18.68 -8.00 10.40
C ASP A 26 17.89 -9.33 10.37
N HIS A 27 16.88 -9.43 11.24
CA HIS A 27 16.00 -10.58 11.44
C HIS A 27 16.77 -11.89 11.69
N ARG A 28 17.95 -11.81 12.32
CA ARG A 28 18.76 -12.98 12.69
C ARG A 28 18.83 -13.13 14.20
N TYR A 29 18.50 -14.31 14.67
CA TYR A 29 18.35 -14.62 16.09
C TYR A 29 19.15 -15.86 16.47
N LYS A 30 19.74 -15.85 17.67
CA LYS A 30 20.29 -17.05 18.32
C LYS A 30 19.24 -17.64 19.24
N THR A 31 19.41 -18.92 19.55
CA THR A 31 18.50 -19.61 20.48
C THR A 31 18.44 -18.88 21.84
N GLY A 32 17.23 -18.53 22.26
CA GLY A 32 16.98 -17.77 23.49
C GLY A 32 17.04 -16.25 23.34
N ASP A 33 17.34 -15.71 22.15
CA ASP A 33 17.30 -14.27 21.93
C ASP A 33 15.83 -13.77 21.90
N PRO A 34 15.55 -12.59 22.48
CA PRO A 34 14.21 -12.01 22.46
C PRO A 34 13.87 -11.51 21.05
N VAL A 35 12.71 -11.93 20.53
CA VAL A 35 12.21 -11.48 19.23
C VAL A 35 11.17 -10.37 19.43
N PRO A 36 11.19 -9.28 18.65
CA PRO A 36 10.21 -8.21 18.76
C PRO A 36 8.76 -8.69 18.54
N PHE A 37 7.88 -8.34 19.47
CA PHE A 37 6.45 -8.67 19.41
C PHE A 37 5.61 -7.46 19.78
N TYR A 38 4.83 -6.96 18.82
CA TYR A 38 4.00 -5.78 18.96
C TYR A 38 2.51 -6.12 18.79
N ALA A 39 1.67 -5.55 19.65
CA ALA A 39 0.23 -5.51 19.43
C ALA A 39 -0.13 -4.24 18.64
N ASN A 40 -1.15 -4.34 17.77
CA ASN A 40 -1.59 -3.21 16.95
C ASN A 40 -3.02 -2.82 17.31
N LYS A 41 -4.00 -3.58 16.80
CA LYS A 41 -5.41 -3.19 16.83
C LYS A 41 -6.36 -4.37 16.99
N VAL A 42 -7.58 -4.03 17.39
CA VAL A 42 -8.74 -4.93 17.45
C VAL A 42 -9.89 -4.29 16.70
N GLY A 43 -10.76 -5.11 16.10
CA GLY A 43 -11.92 -4.59 15.40
C GLY A 43 -12.86 -5.69 14.89
N PRO A 44 -14.08 -5.33 14.47
CA PRO A 44 -15.04 -6.25 13.90
C PRO A 44 -14.55 -6.80 12.55
N PHE A 45 -14.64 -8.13 12.38
CA PHE A 45 -14.22 -8.78 11.13
C PHE A 45 -15.02 -8.28 9.90
N HIS A 46 -16.31 -8.01 10.07
CA HIS A 46 -17.19 -7.56 8.99
C HIS A 46 -17.12 -6.05 8.69
N ASN A 47 -16.40 -5.26 9.49
CA ASN A 47 -16.22 -3.82 9.28
C ASN A 47 -14.76 -3.40 9.54
N PRO A 48 -13.82 -3.71 8.63
CA PRO A 48 -12.39 -3.49 8.85
C PRO A 48 -11.97 -2.02 8.95
N SER A 49 -12.85 -1.07 8.59
CA SER A 49 -12.62 0.38 8.76
C SER A 49 -12.71 0.83 10.23
N GLU A 50 -13.43 0.07 11.06
CA GLU A 50 -13.57 0.34 12.49
C GLU A 50 -12.43 -0.38 13.23
N THR A 51 -11.51 0.38 13.82
CA THR A 51 -10.33 -0.17 14.51
C THR A 51 -10.11 0.53 15.85
N TYR A 52 -9.78 -0.26 16.87
CA TYR A 52 -9.48 0.17 18.24
C TYR A 52 -8.11 -0.35 18.65
N ARG A 53 -7.51 0.20 19.72
CA ARG A 53 -6.22 -0.29 20.21
C ARG A 53 -6.42 -1.62 20.92
N TYR A 54 -5.40 -2.47 20.87
CA TYR A 54 -5.46 -3.79 21.50
C TYR A 54 -5.85 -3.75 22.99
N PHE A 55 -5.29 -2.80 23.75
CA PHE A 55 -5.56 -2.62 25.18
C PHE A 55 -6.80 -1.78 25.50
N ASP A 56 -7.59 -1.35 24.50
CA ASP A 56 -8.90 -0.75 24.76
C ASP A 56 -9.93 -1.82 25.19
N LEU A 57 -9.64 -3.09 24.89
CA LEU A 57 -10.34 -4.25 25.48
C LEU A 57 -9.68 -4.67 26.80
N PRO A 58 -10.43 -5.30 27.73
CA PRO A 58 -9.95 -5.56 29.08
C PRO A 58 -8.97 -6.75 29.19
N PHE A 59 -8.03 -6.85 28.26
CA PHE A 59 -6.88 -7.76 28.32
C PHE A 59 -5.84 -7.36 29.38
N CYS A 60 -4.82 -8.21 29.55
CA CYS A 60 -3.65 -7.91 30.38
C CYS A 60 -2.80 -6.79 29.73
N ALA A 61 -2.77 -5.60 30.34
CA ALA A 61 -1.87 -4.53 29.94
C ALA A 61 -0.66 -4.44 30.89
N PRO A 62 0.56 -4.21 30.39
CA PRO A 62 1.72 -3.91 31.24
C PRO A 62 1.59 -2.52 31.89
N GLU A 63 2.22 -2.30 33.05
CA GLU A 63 2.18 -1.00 33.76
C GLU A 63 2.68 0.17 32.91
N HIS A 64 3.67 -0.08 32.05
CA HIS A 64 4.17 0.88 31.08
C HIS A 64 4.12 0.27 29.68
N VAL A 65 3.07 0.61 28.93
CA VAL A 65 2.99 0.32 27.50
C VAL A 65 3.96 1.25 26.78
N ARG A 66 4.95 0.67 26.11
CA ARG A 66 5.88 1.43 25.25
C ARG A 66 5.40 1.35 23.82
N ASP A 67 5.25 2.52 23.21
CA ASP A 67 4.96 2.64 21.79
C ASP A 67 6.24 2.41 20.99
N LYS A 68 6.14 1.64 19.89
CA LYS A 68 7.22 1.50 18.91
C LYS A 68 7.32 2.80 18.11
N SER A 69 8.54 3.23 17.79
CA SER A 69 8.72 4.32 16.82
C SER A 69 8.31 3.82 15.44
N GLU A 70 7.27 4.41 14.88
CA GLU A 70 6.69 3.99 13.61
C GLU A 70 7.52 4.45 12.40
N ALA A 71 7.65 3.57 11.41
CA ALA A 71 8.16 3.91 10.09
C ALA A 71 7.09 4.63 9.25
N LEU A 72 7.50 5.36 8.20
CA LEU A 72 6.56 6.10 7.33
C LEU A 72 5.42 5.23 6.78
N GLY A 73 5.71 3.97 6.44
CA GLY A 73 4.69 3.02 5.97
C GLY A 73 3.67 2.63 7.05
N GLU A 74 4.11 2.47 8.30
CA GLU A 74 3.24 2.15 9.44
C GLU A 74 2.32 3.35 9.76
N VAL A 75 2.85 4.58 9.69
CA VAL A 75 2.08 5.81 9.84
C VAL A 75 1.01 5.96 8.75
N LEU A 76 1.35 5.67 7.49
CA LEU A 76 0.39 5.75 6.37
C LEU A 76 -0.71 4.69 6.48
N ASN A 77 -0.41 3.52 7.02
CA ASN A 77 -1.41 2.49 7.33
C ASN A 77 -2.25 2.83 8.57
N GLY A 78 -1.83 3.83 9.35
CA GLY A 78 -2.47 4.20 10.61
C GLY A 78 -2.30 3.15 11.71
N ASP A 79 -1.24 2.35 11.63
CA ASP A 79 -0.93 1.35 12.65
C ASP A 79 -0.40 2.05 13.91
N ARG A 80 -0.69 1.47 15.08
CA ARG A 80 -0.25 1.97 16.39
C ARG A 80 0.38 0.82 17.17
N LEU A 81 1.67 0.63 16.98
CA LEU A 81 2.38 -0.54 17.47
C LEU A 81 2.85 -0.34 18.91
N VAL A 82 2.45 -1.26 19.79
CA VAL A 82 2.80 -1.25 21.22
C VAL A 82 3.39 -2.59 21.65
N ASP A 83 4.27 -2.59 22.63
CA ASP A 83 4.86 -3.85 23.14
C ASP A 83 3.77 -4.84 23.58
N ALA A 84 3.80 -6.05 23.02
CA ALA A 84 2.86 -7.11 23.38
C ALA A 84 3.28 -7.78 24.71
N PRO A 85 2.33 -8.27 25.54
CA PRO A 85 2.66 -8.89 26.84
C PRO A 85 3.22 -10.32 26.72
N TYR A 86 3.43 -10.82 25.50
CA TYR A 86 3.91 -12.17 25.22
C TYR A 86 5.42 -12.17 24.98
N LYS A 87 6.14 -13.08 25.64
CA LYS A 87 7.58 -13.28 25.42
C LYS A 87 7.82 -14.60 24.72
N LEU A 88 8.12 -14.53 23.43
CA LEU A 88 8.43 -15.64 22.55
C LEU A 88 9.93 -15.54 22.20
N ASP A 89 10.76 -16.23 22.97
CA ASP A 89 12.20 -16.25 22.72
C ASP A 89 12.53 -17.26 21.61
N PHE A 90 13.53 -16.94 20.77
CA PHE A 90 13.80 -17.69 19.56
C PHE A 90 14.17 -19.15 19.85
N ARG A 91 13.45 -20.11 19.22
CA ARG A 91 13.62 -21.57 19.39
C ARG A 91 13.49 -22.07 20.84
N VAL A 92 12.69 -21.38 21.66
CA VAL A 92 12.34 -21.84 23.01
C VAL A 92 10.86 -22.21 23.05
N ASP A 93 10.59 -23.50 23.19
CA ASP A 93 9.22 -24.01 23.38
C ASP A 93 8.73 -23.66 24.78
N LEU A 94 7.47 -23.24 24.89
CA LEU A 94 6.83 -22.86 26.13
C LEU A 94 5.45 -23.49 26.22
N ASP A 95 5.24 -24.33 27.22
CA ASP A 95 3.93 -24.91 27.50
C ASP A 95 3.23 -24.12 28.61
N SER A 96 2.03 -23.63 28.31
CA SER A 96 1.09 -22.98 29.23
C SER A 96 1.69 -21.96 30.21
N LYS A 97 2.25 -20.87 29.68
CA LYS A 97 2.75 -19.75 30.48
C LYS A 97 1.65 -18.73 30.75
N SER A 98 1.48 -18.36 32.03
CA SER A 98 0.52 -17.33 32.45
C SER A 98 1.03 -15.92 32.13
N ILE A 99 0.19 -15.12 31.48
CA ILE A 99 0.44 -13.69 31.23
C ILE A 99 0.06 -12.89 32.46
N CYS A 100 -1.21 -12.99 32.84
CA CYS A 100 -1.75 -12.39 34.04
C CYS A 100 -3.03 -13.11 34.47
N ARG A 101 -3.36 -12.95 35.75
CA ARG A 101 -4.66 -13.31 36.32
C ARG A 101 -5.43 -12.02 36.57
N LYS A 102 -6.67 -11.96 36.09
CA LYS A 102 -7.50 -10.76 36.15
C LYS A 102 -8.92 -11.14 36.55
N GLU A 103 -9.51 -10.34 37.43
CA GLU A 103 -10.94 -10.40 37.70
C GLU A 103 -11.65 -9.46 36.72
N LEU A 104 -12.49 -10.02 35.85
CA LEU A 104 -13.31 -9.25 34.92
C LEU A 104 -14.58 -8.81 35.63
N THR A 105 -14.86 -7.52 35.64
CA THR A 105 -16.14 -6.99 36.15
C THR A 105 -17.27 -7.25 35.17
N LYS A 106 -18.52 -7.06 35.59
CA LYS A 106 -19.70 -7.13 34.71
C LYS A 106 -19.58 -6.24 33.47
N GLU A 107 -19.00 -5.05 33.60
CA GLU A 107 -18.76 -4.13 32.48
C GLU A 107 -17.73 -4.69 31.49
N ASP A 108 -16.63 -5.26 32.00
CA ASP A 108 -15.60 -5.91 31.17
C ASP A 108 -16.17 -7.11 30.41
N VAL A 109 -16.98 -7.93 31.10
CA VAL A 109 -17.67 -9.08 30.50
C VAL A 109 -18.65 -8.62 29.42
N ALA A 110 -19.42 -7.56 29.66
CA ALA A 110 -20.31 -6.98 28.67
C ALA A 110 -19.55 -6.44 27.45
N GLN A 111 -18.38 -5.82 27.66
CA GLN A 111 -17.51 -5.34 26.58
C GLN A 111 -17.00 -6.50 25.71
N PHE A 112 -16.51 -7.57 26.33
CA PHE A 112 -16.10 -8.78 25.59
C PHE A 112 -17.28 -9.41 24.85
N ARG A 113 -18.45 -9.54 25.48
CA ARG A 113 -19.64 -10.10 24.82
C ARG A 113 -20.07 -9.29 23.59
N SER A 114 -20.04 -7.96 23.67
CA SER A 114 -20.30 -7.07 22.53
C SER A 114 -19.27 -7.26 21.40
N ALA A 115 -17.99 -7.42 21.75
CA ALA A 115 -16.92 -7.72 20.79
C ALA A 115 -17.11 -9.10 20.12
N LEU A 116 -17.48 -10.12 20.90
CA LEU A 116 -17.76 -11.47 20.41
C LEU A 116 -18.97 -11.50 19.46
N GLN A 117 -20.03 -10.75 19.76
CA GLN A 117 -21.21 -10.66 18.90
C GLN A 117 -20.88 -10.13 17.49
N LYS A 118 -19.86 -9.28 17.39
CA LYS A 118 -19.39 -8.68 16.13
C LYS A 118 -18.19 -9.41 15.52
N ASP A 119 -17.87 -10.61 16.03
CA ASP A 119 -16.73 -11.44 15.59
C ASP A 119 -15.41 -10.63 15.56
N TYR A 120 -15.10 -9.97 16.68
CA TYR A 120 -13.87 -9.18 16.78
C TYR A 120 -12.62 -10.04 16.61
N TYR A 121 -11.69 -9.51 15.82
CA TYR A 121 -10.33 -10.04 15.68
C TYR A 121 -9.32 -9.07 16.29
N PHE A 122 -8.16 -9.60 16.65
CA PHE A 122 -6.99 -8.82 17.00
C PHE A 122 -5.91 -9.00 15.94
N GLN A 123 -5.08 -7.97 15.77
CA GLN A 123 -3.90 -7.99 14.93
C GLN A 123 -2.66 -7.65 15.75
N MET A 124 -1.61 -8.46 15.57
CA MET A 124 -0.30 -8.25 16.16
C MET A 124 0.79 -8.48 15.11
N TYR A 125 2.03 -8.16 15.46
CA TYR A 125 3.21 -8.34 14.62
C TYR A 125 4.31 -9.02 15.41
N TYR A 126 4.82 -10.13 14.90
CA TYR A 126 5.95 -10.85 15.47
C TYR A 126 7.06 -10.94 14.42
N ASP A 127 8.24 -10.40 14.70
CA ASP A 127 9.32 -10.25 13.70
C ASP A 127 8.84 -9.56 12.38
N ASP A 128 8.00 -8.54 12.55
CA ASP A 128 7.28 -7.81 11.49
C ASP A 128 6.32 -8.66 10.62
N LEU A 129 6.05 -9.91 11.00
CA LEU A 129 5.03 -10.75 10.37
C LEU A 129 3.66 -10.48 11.02
N PRO A 130 2.65 -10.08 10.24
CA PRO A 130 1.32 -9.82 10.79
C PRO A 130 0.63 -11.13 11.16
N ILE A 131 -0.01 -11.15 12.32
CA ILE A 131 -0.83 -12.27 12.78
C ILE A 131 -2.20 -11.78 13.19
N TRP A 132 -3.22 -12.57 12.87
CA TRP A 132 -4.60 -12.30 13.23
C TRP A 132 -5.18 -13.48 14.00
N GLY A 133 -5.99 -13.18 15.01
CA GLY A 133 -6.74 -14.17 15.76
C GLY A 133 -8.08 -13.62 16.19
N PHE A 134 -9.05 -14.50 16.37
CA PHE A 134 -10.34 -14.13 16.95
C PHE A 134 -10.24 -14.08 18.47
N ILE A 135 -10.98 -13.17 19.09
CA ILE A 135 -11.01 -13.02 20.55
C ILE A 135 -11.78 -14.17 21.21
N GLY A 136 -12.75 -14.74 20.49
CA GLY A 136 -13.54 -15.87 20.94
C GLY A 136 -14.51 -16.33 19.86
N LYS A 137 -15.53 -17.07 20.28
CA LYS A 137 -16.56 -17.63 19.39
C LYS A 137 -17.93 -17.49 20.02
N VAL A 138 -18.92 -17.22 19.18
CA VAL A 138 -20.33 -17.33 19.55
C VAL A 138 -20.85 -18.67 19.04
N ASP A 139 -21.40 -19.46 19.96
CA ASP A 139 -22.09 -20.68 19.61
C ASP A 139 -23.56 -20.38 19.28
N LYS A 140 -23.87 -20.55 18.00
CA LYS A 140 -25.18 -20.29 17.38
C LYS A 140 -25.89 -21.60 17.01
N GLU A 141 -25.33 -22.77 17.31
CA GLU A 141 -25.85 -24.04 16.79
C GLU A 141 -27.28 -24.33 17.28
N GLY A 142 -28.21 -24.40 16.32
CA GLY A 142 -29.58 -24.89 16.52
C GLY A 142 -30.55 -23.93 17.23
N LYS A 143 -30.14 -22.69 17.52
CA LYS A 143 -30.92 -21.73 18.32
C LYS A 143 -31.43 -20.58 17.46
N VAL A 144 -32.76 -20.44 17.42
CA VAL A 144 -33.47 -19.42 16.62
C VAL A 144 -33.50 -18.07 17.35
N ASP A 145 -33.50 -18.08 18.69
CA ASP A 145 -33.56 -16.87 19.50
C ASP A 145 -32.15 -16.40 19.93
N PRO A 146 -31.83 -15.09 19.79
CA PRO A 146 -30.54 -14.53 20.17
C PRO A 146 -30.21 -14.63 21.67
N SER A 147 -31.22 -14.80 22.52
CA SER A 147 -31.07 -14.94 23.97
C SER A 147 -30.40 -16.26 24.38
N ASP A 148 -30.43 -17.28 23.52
CA ASP A 148 -29.84 -18.58 23.83
C ASP A 148 -28.39 -18.70 23.35
N TYR A 149 -27.86 -17.68 22.68
CA TYR A 149 -26.47 -17.67 22.21
C TYR A 149 -25.50 -17.74 23.39
N LYS A 150 -24.53 -18.64 23.27
CA LYS A 150 -23.44 -18.76 24.24
C LYS A 150 -22.21 -18.05 23.71
N TYR A 151 -21.60 -17.25 24.55
CA TYR A 151 -20.43 -16.44 24.23
C TYR A 151 -19.22 -17.04 24.91
N TYR A 152 -18.24 -17.47 24.12
CA TYR A 152 -17.03 -18.10 24.61
C TYR A 152 -15.81 -17.23 24.31
N LEU A 153 -15.08 -16.85 25.36
CA LEU A 153 -13.83 -16.10 25.28
C LEU A 153 -12.63 -17.06 25.22
N TYR A 154 -11.66 -16.80 24.36
CA TYR A 154 -10.42 -17.55 24.32
C TYR A 154 -9.43 -17.02 25.35
N ARG A 155 -9.11 -17.84 26.36
CA ARG A 155 -8.11 -17.48 27.38
C ARG A 155 -6.71 -18.02 27.08
N HIS A 156 -6.60 -19.01 26.19
CA HIS A 156 -5.34 -19.70 25.88
C HIS A 156 -5.03 -19.62 24.39
N ILE A 157 -3.92 -18.95 24.07
CA ILE A 157 -3.44 -18.76 22.70
C ILE A 157 -2.20 -19.63 22.47
N HIS A 158 -2.22 -20.47 21.43
CA HIS A 158 -1.06 -21.24 20.97
C HIS A 158 -0.43 -20.55 19.76
N PHE A 159 0.86 -20.27 19.87
CA PHE A 159 1.69 -19.74 18.79
C PHE A 159 2.52 -20.87 18.20
N ASP A 160 2.25 -21.21 16.94
CA ASP A 160 3.07 -22.14 16.18
C ASP A 160 4.01 -21.34 15.28
N VAL A 161 5.29 -21.32 15.63
CA VAL A 161 6.31 -20.51 14.95
C VAL A 161 7.21 -21.41 14.12
N SER A 162 7.29 -21.14 12.82
CA SER A 162 8.19 -21.83 11.93
C SER A 162 9.47 -21.02 11.69
N TYR A 163 10.62 -21.70 11.75
CA TYR A 163 11.92 -21.08 11.56
C TYR A 163 12.74 -21.81 10.50
N ASN A 164 13.68 -21.10 9.89
CA ASN A 164 14.68 -21.67 8.99
C ASN A 164 16.04 -21.06 9.36
N ASN A 165 16.98 -21.90 9.78
CA ASN A 165 18.25 -21.45 10.35
C ASN A 165 18.02 -20.39 11.45
N ASP A 166 18.70 -19.26 11.38
CA ASP A 166 18.67 -18.16 12.35
C ASP A 166 17.49 -17.20 12.16
N ARG A 167 16.48 -17.54 11.37
CA ARG A 167 15.39 -16.62 11.00
C ARG A 167 14.00 -17.17 11.25
N VAL A 168 13.10 -16.28 11.66
CA VAL A 168 11.66 -16.57 11.75
C VAL A 168 11.06 -16.47 10.35
N ILE A 169 10.24 -17.46 9.98
CA ILE A 169 9.66 -17.54 8.63
C ILE A 169 8.15 -17.40 8.67
N GLU A 170 7.48 -18.03 9.62
CA GLU A 170 6.03 -18.03 9.70
C GLU A 170 5.60 -18.10 11.15
N ILE A 171 4.49 -17.45 11.46
CA ILE A 171 3.83 -17.59 12.75
C ILE A 171 2.33 -17.77 12.53
N ASN A 172 1.77 -18.76 13.20
CA ASN A 172 0.35 -19.07 13.19
C ASN A 172 -0.20 -19.03 14.61
N ILE A 173 -1.47 -18.66 14.72
CA ILE A 173 -2.20 -18.69 15.98
C ILE A 173 -3.25 -19.79 15.90
N HIS A 174 -3.28 -20.62 16.94
CA HIS A 174 -4.35 -21.59 17.18
C HIS A 174 -4.90 -21.37 18.58
N THR A 175 -6.22 -21.50 18.74
CA THR A 175 -6.87 -21.42 20.06
C THR A 175 -7.45 -22.77 20.41
N ASP A 176 -7.24 -23.20 21.66
CA ASP A 176 -7.75 -24.47 22.14
C ASP A 176 -9.24 -24.34 22.51
N ILE A 177 -10.06 -25.24 21.98
CA ILE A 177 -11.49 -25.33 22.26
C ILE A 177 -11.73 -25.70 23.73
N SER A 178 -10.82 -26.47 24.33
CA SER A 178 -10.95 -26.93 25.72
C SER A 178 -10.71 -25.83 26.75
N ALA A 179 -10.04 -24.73 26.36
CA ALA A 179 -9.69 -23.62 27.24
C ALA A 179 -10.64 -22.41 27.10
N MET A 180 -11.82 -22.58 26.50
CA MET A 180 -12.82 -21.54 26.36
C MET A 180 -13.46 -21.16 27.70
N LEU A 181 -13.65 -19.86 27.94
CA LEU A 181 -14.38 -19.34 29.10
C LEU A 181 -15.77 -18.87 28.67
N ASP A 182 -16.81 -19.38 29.32
CA ASP A 182 -18.19 -18.93 29.10
C ASP A 182 -18.41 -17.55 29.77
N VAL A 183 -18.70 -16.55 28.94
CA VAL A 183 -18.95 -15.15 29.33
C VAL A 183 -20.37 -14.71 28.99
N THR A 184 -21.31 -15.66 28.94
CA THR A 184 -22.71 -15.39 28.59
C THR A 184 -23.45 -14.62 29.69
N GLU A 185 -23.16 -14.92 30.96
CA GLU A 185 -23.80 -14.30 32.13
C GLU A 185 -23.09 -13.00 32.57
N ASP A 186 -23.87 -12.00 32.98
CA ASP A 186 -23.38 -10.72 33.53
C ASP A 186 -22.94 -10.85 34.99
N ARG A 187 -21.88 -11.63 35.21
CA ARG A 187 -21.26 -11.85 36.52
C ARG A 187 -19.77 -11.55 36.47
N ASP A 188 -19.20 -11.30 37.64
CA ASP A 188 -17.75 -11.14 37.74
C ASP A 188 -17.10 -12.51 37.54
N VAL A 189 -16.07 -12.56 36.69
CA VAL A 189 -15.41 -13.80 36.31
C VAL A 189 -13.91 -13.63 36.44
N GLU A 190 -13.28 -14.51 37.20
CA GLU A 190 -11.83 -14.56 37.28
C GLU A 190 -11.27 -15.35 36.10
N VAL A 191 -10.37 -14.72 35.34
CA VAL A 191 -9.73 -15.31 34.16
C VAL A 191 -8.21 -15.28 34.31
N GLU A 192 -7.59 -16.38 33.93
CA GLU A 192 -6.16 -16.48 33.75
C GLU A 192 -5.86 -16.62 32.26
N PHE A 193 -5.18 -15.61 31.71
CA PHE A 193 -4.75 -15.61 30.31
C PHE A 193 -3.43 -16.36 30.17
N LEU A 194 -3.43 -17.37 29.31
CA LEU A 194 -2.32 -18.28 29.09
C LEU A 194 -1.86 -18.22 27.63
N TYR A 195 -0.59 -18.53 27.40
CA TYR A 195 -0.09 -18.77 26.06
C TYR A 195 0.86 -19.96 26.00
N SER A 196 0.99 -20.53 24.81
CA SER A 196 1.99 -21.57 24.53
C SER A 196 2.66 -21.31 23.21
N VAL A 197 3.88 -21.82 23.06
CA VAL A 197 4.73 -21.56 21.91
C VAL A 197 5.35 -22.88 21.49
N LYS A 198 5.18 -23.24 20.22
CA LYS A 198 5.83 -24.40 19.62
C LYS A 198 6.61 -23.98 18.40
N TRP A 199 7.87 -24.37 18.36
CA TRP A 199 8.77 -24.09 17.24
C TRP A 199 8.86 -25.28 16.29
N LYS A 200 8.83 -24.99 14.99
CA LYS A 200 8.98 -26.00 13.93
C LYS A 200 9.98 -25.55 12.88
N GLU A 201 10.85 -26.45 12.44
CA GLU A 201 11.76 -26.16 11.33
C GLU A 201 11.02 -26.26 9.99
N THR A 202 11.31 -25.33 9.08
CA THR A 202 10.74 -25.29 7.72
C THR A 202 11.83 -25.09 6.66
N PRO A 203 11.73 -25.76 5.49
CA PRO A 203 12.67 -25.56 4.38
C PRO A 203 12.44 -24.24 3.60
N THR A 204 11.39 -23.48 3.92
CA THR A 204 11.03 -22.25 3.20
C THR A 204 12.08 -21.14 3.41
N PRO A 205 12.64 -20.54 2.35
CA PRO A 205 13.63 -19.48 2.47
C PRO A 205 13.00 -18.16 2.95
N PHE A 206 13.79 -17.33 3.65
CA PHE A 206 13.33 -16.05 4.23
C PHE A 206 12.70 -15.09 3.21
N GLU A 207 13.20 -15.05 1.98
CA GLU A 207 12.69 -14.16 0.93
C GLU A 207 11.21 -14.41 0.59
N LYS A 208 10.75 -15.65 0.76
CA LYS A 208 9.37 -16.06 0.47
C LYS A 208 8.43 -15.93 1.66
N ARG A 209 8.91 -15.48 2.83
CA ARG A 209 8.11 -15.42 4.06
C ARG A 209 6.84 -14.57 3.92
N MET A 210 6.87 -13.55 3.06
CA MET A 210 5.76 -12.62 2.87
C MET A 210 4.73 -13.09 1.82
N GLU A 211 5.02 -14.13 1.04
CA GLU A 211 4.11 -14.61 -0.03
C GLU A 211 2.75 -15.06 0.52
N LYS A 212 2.73 -15.71 1.70
CA LYS A 212 1.48 -16.13 2.36
C LYS A 212 0.60 -14.94 2.75
N TYR A 213 1.23 -13.89 3.26
CA TYR A 213 0.52 -12.71 3.78
C TYR A 213 0.02 -11.80 2.66
N SER A 214 0.78 -11.66 1.57
CA SER A 214 0.34 -10.86 0.42
C SER A 214 -0.95 -11.42 -0.20
N GLN A 215 -1.05 -12.75 -0.34
CA GLN A 215 -2.26 -13.43 -0.82
C GLN A 215 -3.45 -13.30 0.14
N SER A 216 -3.19 -13.22 1.44
CA SER A 216 -4.24 -13.09 2.47
C SER A 216 -4.71 -11.65 2.66
N SER A 217 -3.80 -10.67 2.51
CA SER A 217 -4.12 -9.24 2.59
C SER A 217 -4.96 -8.73 1.42
N SER A 218 -4.95 -9.42 0.28
CA SER A 218 -5.80 -9.14 -0.87
C SER A 218 -7.23 -9.70 -0.69
N MET A 219 -7.83 -9.53 0.49
CA MET A 219 -9.20 -9.98 0.76
C MET A 219 -10.24 -9.07 0.03
N PRO A 220 -11.24 -9.62 -0.68
CA PRO A 220 -11.64 -9.09 -2.00
C PRO A 220 -12.72 -8.00 -2.04
N HIS A 221 -13.40 -7.68 -0.95
CA HIS A 221 -14.68 -6.93 -1.07
C HIS A 221 -14.56 -5.40 -1.11
N HIS A 222 -13.56 -4.80 -0.47
CA HIS A 222 -13.46 -3.33 -0.43
C HIS A 222 -12.72 -2.76 -1.64
N LEU A 223 -11.64 -3.43 -2.10
CA LEU A 223 -10.89 -2.93 -3.26
C LEU A 223 -11.79 -2.90 -4.49
N GLU A 224 -12.62 -3.94 -4.70
CA GLU A 224 -13.45 -4.10 -5.89
C GLU A 224 -14.43 -2.93 -6.15
N ILE A 225 -14.92 -2.29 -5.10
CA ILE A 225 -15.93 -1.24 -5.23
C ILE A 225 -15.28 0.12 -5.58
N HIS A 226 -14.06 0.39 -5.09
CA HIS A 226 -13.41 1.68 -5.29
C HIS A 226 -12.88 1.88 -6.71
N TRP A 227 -12.18 0.90 -7.28
CA TRP A 227 -11.64 1.04 -8.65
C TRP A 227 -12.75 1.14 -9.71
N PHE A 228 -13.89 0.46 -9.50
CA PHE A 228 -15.04 0.54 -10.38
C PHE A 228 -15.61 1.96 -10.46
N SER A 229 -15.69 2.67 -9.32
CA SER A 229 -16.13 4.07 -9.27
C SER A 229 -15.15 5.02 -9.98
N ILE A 230 -13.84 4.80 -9.81
CA ILE A 230 -12.79 5.60 -10.45
C ILE A 230 -12.86 5.46 -11.98
N ILE A 231 -12.97 4.23 -12.50
CA ILE A 231 -13.05 3.99 -13.95
C ILE A 231 -14.30 4.66 -14.54
N ASN A 232 -15.45 4.51 -13.88
CA ASN A 232 -16.70 5.11 -14.36
C ASN A 232 -16.62 6.65 -14.39
N SER A 233 -16.00 7.27 -13.38
CA SER A 233 -15.75 8.71 -13.35
C SER A 233 -14.81 9.16 -14.47
N CYS A 234 -13.71 8.44 -14.71
CA CYS A 234 -12.79 8.77 -15.79
C CYS A 234 -13.44 8.68 -17.18
N VAL A 235 -14.22 7.62 -17.44
CA VAL A 235 -14.90 7.43 -18.73
C VAL A 235 -15.91 8.54 -18.99
N THR A 236 -16.71 8.92 -18.00
CA THR A 236 -17.71 9.99 -18.16
C THR A 236 -17.08 11.35 -18.46
N VAL A 237 -15.97 11.70 -17.80
CA VAL A 237 -15.23 12.95 -18.08
C VAL A 237 -14.66 12.96 -19.51
N LEU A 238 -14.10 11.84 -19.97
CA LEU A 238 -13.55 11.75 -21.33
C LEU A 238 -14.65 11.89 -22.41
N LEU A 239 -15.82 11.26 -22.19
CA LEU A 239 -16.94 11.37 -23.13
C LEU A 239 -17.51 12.80 -23.18
N LEU A 240 -17.69 13.45 -22.03
CA LEU A 240 -18.22 14.82 -21.96
C LEU A 240 -17.26 15.84 -22.59
N THR A 241 -15.96 15.72 -22.33
CA THR A 241 -14.95 16.60 -22.93
C THR A 241 -14.84 16.40 -24.43
N GLY A 242 -14.89 15.15 -24.92
CA GLY A 242 -14.94 14.83 -26.35
C GLY A 242 -16.17 15.42 -27.03
N PHE A 243 -17.35 15.28 -26.42
CA PHE A 243 -18.59 15.85 -26.96
C PHE A 243 -18.52 17.38 -27.05
N LEU A 244 -18.06 18.05 -26.00
CA LEU A 244 -17.92 19.51 -25.97
C LEU A 244 -16.89 20.00 -27.00
N ALA A 245 -15.77 19.28 -27.16
CA ALA A 245 -14.77 19.57 -28.18
C ALA A 245 -15.33 19.43 -29.60
N THR A 246 -16.15 18.41 -29.88
CA THR A 246 -16.76 18.21 -31.22
C THR A 246 -17.74 19.33 -31.56
N ILE A 247 -18.56 19.78 -30.61
CA ILE A 247 -19.48 20.91 -30.80
C ILE A 247 -18.70 22.19 -31.06
N LEU A 248 -17.69 22.48 -30.24
CA LEU A 248 -16.85 23.67 -30.40
C LEU A 248 -16.14 23.68 -31.76
N MET A 249 -15.57 22.53 -32.17
CA MET A 249 -14.95 22.38 -33.47
C MET A 249 -15.95 22.57 -34.61
N ARG A 250 -17.19 22.07 -34.48
CA ARG A 250 -18.23 22.23 -35.51
C ARG A 250 -18.66 23.69 -35.68
N VAL A 251 -18.79 24.43 -34.58
CA VAL A 251 -19.21 25.83 -34.59
C VAL A 251 -18.12 26.75 -35.13
N LEU A 252 -16.85 26.51 -34.75
CA LEU A 252 -15.73 27.41 -35.08
C LEU A 252 -14.88 26.94 -36.27
N LYS A 253 -15.28 25.85 -36.96
CA LYS A 253 -14.52 25.23 -38.06
C LYS A 253 -14.14 26.24 -39.14
N ASN A 254 -15.10 27.06 -39.57
CA ASN A 254 -14.89 27.97 -40.70
C ASN A 254 -13.93 29.11 -40.36
N ASP A 255 -13.99 29.63 -39.13
CA ASP A 255 -13.19 30.78 -38.70
C ASP A 255 -11.75 30.37 -38.39
N PHE A 256 -11.56 29.23 -37.73
CA PHE A 256 -10.23 28.70 -37.44
C PHE A 256 -9.49 28.20 -38.68
N VAL A 257 -10.20 27.56 -39.62
CA VAL A 257 -9.59 27.14 -40.89
C VAL A 257 -9.13 28.35 -41.69
N LYS A 258 -9.92 29.44 -41.73
CA LYS A 258 -9.51 30.69 -42.39
C LYS A 258 -8.29 31.33 -41.73
N SER A 259 -8.24 31.42 -40.40
CA SER A 259 -7.08 31.98 -39.67
C SER A 259 -5.80 31.16 -39.89
N PHE A 260 -5.91 29.83 -39.91
CA PHE A 260 -4.78 28.94 -40.15
C PHE A 260 -4.26 29.02 -41.60
N LEU A 261 -5.17 29.01 -42.58
CA LEU A 261 -4.80 29.13 -44.00
C LEU A 261 -4.17 30.50 -44.34
N CYS A 262 -4.65 31.58 -43.72
CA CYS A 262 -4.09 32.91 -43.88
C CYS A 262 -2.63 32.96 -43.38
N GLY A 263 -2.36 32.44 -42.16
CA GLY A 263 -1.01 32.36 -41.61
C GLY A 263 -0.09 31.42 -42.39
N GLY A 264 -0.60 30.28 -42.86
CA GLY A 264 0.18 29.32 -43.64
C GLY A 264 0.51 29.79 -45.06
N SER A 265 -0.26 30.72 -45.64
CA SER A 265 -0.11 31.16 -47.04
C SER A 265 1.31 31.64 -47.41
N THR A 266 2.08 32.15 -46.45
CA THR A 266 3.48 32.53 -46.64
C THR A 266 4.36 31.34 -47.06
N GLY A 267 4.13 30.14 -46.51
CA GLY A 267 4.85 28.92 -46.92
C GLY A 267 4.55 28.51 -48.37
N LEU A 268 3.32 28.72 -48.83
CA LEU A 268 2.94 28.50 -50.23
C LEU A 268 3.62 29.51 -51.17
N PHE A 269 3.71 30.77 -50.74
CA PHE A 269 4.42 31.81 -51.49
C PHE A 269 5.91 31.50 -51.63
N ILE A 270 6.56 31.03 -50.55
CA ILE A 270 7.97 30.61 -50.58
C ILE A 270 8.17 29.44 -51.54
N TYR A 271 7.28 28.44 -51.53
CA TYR A 271 7.37 27.32 -52.46
C TYR A 271 7.18 27.74 -53.92
N ALA A 272 6.25 28.66 -54.21
CA ALA A 272 6.07 29.25 -55.53
C ALA A 272 7.31 30.04 -55.99
N TYR A 273 7.97 30.74 -55.07
CA TYR A 273 9.24 31.42 -55.35
C TYR A 273 10.37 30.42 -55.65
N CYS A 274 10.43 29.29 -54.94
CA CYS A 274 11.39 28.21 -55.23
C CYS A 274 11.19 27.63 -56.65
N LEU A 275 9.94 27.50 -57.11
CA LEU A 275 9.63 27.11 -58.50
C LEU A 275 10.15 28.15 -59.49
N TYR A 276 9.87 29.43 -59.27
CA TYR A 276 10.36 30.51 -60.12
C TYR A 276 11.90 30.55 -60.18
N TYR A 277 12.56 30.47 -59.02
CA TYR A 277 14.02 30.48 -58.91
C TYR A 277 14.65 29.32 -59.69
N TYR A 278 14.05 28.12 -59.59
CA TYR A 278 14.53 26.95 -60.31
C TYR A 278 14.49 27.16 -61.84
N TYR A 279 13.38 27.68 -62.38
CA TYR A 279 13.22 27.87 -63.83
C TYR A 279 13.94 29.09 -64.40
N ALA A 280 13.99 30.21 -63.66
CA ALA A 280 14.47 31.49 -64.18
C ALA A 280 15.93 31.80 -63.84
N ARG A 281 16.52 31.10 -62.86
CA ARG A 281 17.81 31.48 -62.28
C ARG A 281 18.77 30.31 -62.03
N SER A 282 18.29 29.07 -61.95
CA SER A 282 19.14 27.93 -61.58
C SER A 282 19.65 27.17 -62.81
N ASP A 283 20.97 27.08 -62.97
CA ASP A 283 21.64 26.22 -63.96
C ASP A 283 21.77 24.76 -63.45
N MET A 284 20.82 24.29 -62.65
CA MET A 284 20.82 22.94 -62.06
C MET A 284 20.26 21.94 -63.09
N SER A 285 21.12 21.09 -63.65
CA SER A 285 20.72 20.07 -64.63
C SER A 285 20.91 18.65 -64.09
N GLY A 286 19.87 17.83 -64.21
CA GLY A 286 19.87 16.42 -63.78
C GLY A 286 18.67 16.06 -62.91
N PHE A 287 17.98 14.97 -63.27
CA PHE A 287 16.73 14.53 -62.65
C PHE A 287 16.82 14.34 -61.12
N MET A 288 17.89 13.68 -60.65
CA MET A 288 18.13 13.46 -59.22
C MET A 288 18.28 14.78 -58.46
N GLN A 289 19.03 15.73 -59.01
CA GLN A 289 19.30 17.03 -58.38
C GLN A 289 18.03 17.89 -58.29
N THR A 290 17.20 17.87 -59.33
CA THR A 290 15.88 18.51 -59.34
C THR A 290 14.97 17.93 -58.26
N SER A 291 14.90 16.60 -58.17
CA SER A 291 14.03 15.92 -57.21
C SER A 291 14.41 16.22 -55.77
N PHE A 292 15.71 16.20 -55.43
CA PHE A 292 16.17 16.55 -54.09
C PHE A 292 15.88 18.01 -53.75
N PHE A 293 16.11 18.96 -54.66
CA PHE A 293 15.82 20.37 -54.43
C PHE A 293 14.33 20.62 -54.11
N PHE A 294 13.43 20.12 -54.95
CA PHE A 294 11.99 20.27 -54.71
C PHE A 294 11.52 19.51 -53.47
N GLY A 295 12.08 18.33 -53.19
CA GLY A 295 11.77 17.58 -51.97
C GLY A 295 12.13 18.34 -50.70
N TYR A 296 13.37 18.82 -50.58
CA TYR A 296 13.80 19.58 -49.40
C TYR A 296 13.05 20.90 -49.25
N MET A 297 12.85 21.64 -50.35
CA MET A 297 12.12 22.91 -50.30
C MET A 297 10.64 22.70 -49.97
N ALA A 298 10.00 21.64 -50.44
CA ALA A 298 8.64 21.28 -50.05
C ALA A 298 8.54 20.97 -48.55
N CYS A 299 9.48 20.19 -47.99
CA CYS A 299 9.50 19.89 -46.56
C CYS A 299 9.67 21.16 -45.71
N ILE A 300 10.59 22.05 -46.09
CA ILE A 300 10.82 23.32 -45.38
C ILE A 300 9.59 24.22 -45.47
N CYS A 301 9.00 24.38 -46.66
CA CYS A 301 7.81 25.21 -46.86
C CYS A 301 6.60 24.67 -46.10
N TYR A 302 6.43 23.35 -46.04
CA TYR A 302 5.39 22.71 -45.24
C TYR A 302 5.60 22.96 -43.74
N GLY A 303 6.84 22.91 -43.26
CA GLY A 303 7.18 23.29 -41.89
C GLY A 303 6.79 24.74 -41.56
N PHE A 304 7.13 25.68 -42.44
CA PHE A 304 6.75 27.09 -42.28
C PHE A 304 5.23 27.31 -42.35
N PHE A 305 4.54 26.58 -43.23
CA PHE A 305 3.08 26.63 -43.35
C PHE A 305 2.40 26.23 -42.03
N LEU A 306 2.84 25.13 -41.41
CA LEU A 306 2.28 24.68 -40.13
C LEU A 306 2.62 25.62 -38.98
N MET A 307 3.87 26.09 -38.90
CA MET A 307 4.32 27.05 -37.87
C MET A 307 3.50 28.34 -37.90
N LEU A 308 3.46 29.02 -39.05
CA LEU A 308 2.78 30.30 -39.19
C LEU A 308 1.25 30.14 -39.14
N GLY A 309 0.71 29.02 -39.65
CA GLY A 309 -0.69 28.65 -39.48
C GLY A 309 -1.09 28.51 -38.00
N MET A 310 -0.26 27.85 -37.18
CA MET A 310 -0.50 27.70 -35.75
C MET A 310 -0.43 29.03 -35.00
N VAL A 311 0.47 29.92 -35.38
CA VAL A 311 0.55 31.28 -34.83
C VAL A 311 -0.71 32.08 -35.18
N GLY A 312 -1.17 32.04 -36.43
CA GLY A 312 -2.42 32.69 -36.87
C GLY A 312 -3.65 32.17 -36.13
N PHE A 313 -3.73 30.85 -35.92
CA PHE A 313 -4.78 30.23 -35.12
C PHE A 313 -4.76 30.71 -33.65
N ARG A 314 -3.58 30.74 -33.02
CA ARG A 314 -3.45 31.21 -31.63
C ARG A 314 -3.78 32.71 -31.48
N ALA A 315 -3.38 33.55 -32.43
CA ALA A 315 -3.70 34.97 -32.41
C ALA A 315 -5.21 35.21 -32.52
N SER A 316 -5.89 34.50 -33.43
CA SER A 316 -7.35 34.54 -33.58
C SER A 316 -8.07 34.09 -32.31
N LEU A 317 -7.59 33.00 -31.68
CA LEU A 317 -8.13 32.52 -30.40
C LEU A 317 -7.98 33.54 -29.25
N LEU A 318 -6.83 34.22 -29.17
CA LEU A 318 -6.59 35.27 -28.18
C LEU A 318 -7.47 36.51 -28.42
N PHE A 319 -7.65 36.91 -29.67
CA PHE A 319 -8.52 38.02 -30.05
C PHE A 319 -9.98 37.74 -29.71
N VAL A 320 -10.48 36.54 -30.03
CA VAL A 320 -11.83 36.10 -29.64
C VAL A 320 -11.98 36.13 -28.12
N ARG A 321 -11.02 35.58 -27.36
CA ARG A 321 -11.03 35.65 -25.89
C ARG A 321 -11.05 37.09 -25.36
N HIS A 322 -10.36 38.01 -26.02
CA HIS A 322 -10.36 39.42 -25.64
C HIS A 322 -11.73 40.07 -25.87
N ILE A 323 -12.35 39.91 -27.05
CA ILE A 323 -13.69 40.46 -27.33
C ILE A 323 -14.75 39.91 -26.38
N TYR A 324 -14.78 38.59 -26.16
CA TYR A 324 -15.77 37.99 -25.27
C TYR A 324 -15.58 38.39 -23.80
N ARG A 325 -14.36 38.74 -23.39
CA ARG A 325 -14.09 39.29 -22.06
C ARG A 325 -14.62 40.72 -21.92
N SER A 326 -14.59 41.51 -22.99
CA SER A 326 -15.08 42.90 -23.00
C SER A 326 -16.60 43.03 -23.12
N ILE A 327 -17.27 42.07 -23.77
CA ILE A 327 -18.75 42.06 -23.92
C ILE A 327 -19.48 41.70 -22.61
N LYS A 328 -18.81 41.01 -21.68
CA LYS A 328 -19.40 40.60 -20.38
C LYS A 328 -19.32 41.68 -19.28
N CYS A 329 -18.93 42.90 -19.64
CA CYS A 329 -18.83 44.03 -18.73
C CYS A 329 -19.80 45.14 -19.11
N GLU A 330 -21.10 44.82 -19.22
CA GLU A 330 -22.23 45.71 -18.87
C GLU A 330 -23.35 44.87 -18.26
#